data_AF-A0A8T6VBK4-F1
#
_entry.id   AF-A0A8T6VBK4-F1
#
_cell.length_a   1.000
_cell.length_b   1.000
_cell.length_c   1.000
_cell.angle_alpha   90.00
_cell.angle_beta   90.00
_cell.angle_gamma   90.00
#
_symmetry.space_group_name_H-M   'P 1'
#
loop_
_entity.id
_entity.type
_entity.pdbx_description
1 polymer ?
#
loop_
_entity_poly.entity_id
_entity_poly.type
_entity_poly.pdbx_seq_one_letter_code
_entity_poly.pdbx_strand_id
1 'polypeptide(L)'
;MLKINGISVKYQIRGGTILDHSYNNKPSIVFNLRGFENQPVANNLDPYYFEIWLPHELIDTEPKNTFKILLDGQSTAGGQAFQYEDPRWIGISYDKGIHTLEIIGSQKVISPEPEPQKAIPAPFVDPDKDPQHYIDRYNNESNYREWFDKNYPQYNSIYEAVGLPESDPKEKLPEWVRNIFVWYAENRISEDELLGAIEFLVEQDIIQIEK
;
A
#
# COMPACT_ATOMS: atom_id res chain seq x y z
N MET A 1 34.00 3.85 -7.71
CA MET A 1 32.52 3.89 -7.69
C MET A 1 32.01 3.61 -9.08
N LEU A 2 31.00 2.76 -9.19
CA LEU A 2 30.35 2.40 -10.45
C LEU A 2 29.16 3.33 -10.69
N LYS A 3 28.84 3.67 -11.94
CA LYS A 3 27.60 4.39 -12.29
C LYS A 3 26.67 3.51 -13.10
N ILE A 4 25.44 3.34 -12.63
CA ILE A 4 24.37 2.60 -13.32
C ILE A 4 23.21 3.59 -13.50
N ASN A 5 22.84 3.88 -14.74
CA ASN A 5 21.79 4.85 -15.06
C ASN A 5 21.91 6.21 -14.31
N GLY A 6 23.15 6.71 -14.15
CA GLY A 6 23.43 7.95 -13.41
C GLY A 6 23.54 7.82 -11.88
N ILE A 7 23.09 6.71 -11.30
CA ILE A 7 23.16 6.42 -9.86
C ILE A 7 24.54 5.85 -9.51
N SER A 8 25.14 6.36 -8.43
CA SER A 8 26.45 5.88 -7.96
C SER A 8 26.27 4.68 -7.04
N VAL A 9 26.95 3.59 -7.38
CA VAL A 9 26.84 2.30 -6.70
C VAL A 9 28.20 1.90 -6.12
N LYS A 10 28.19 1.43 -4.88
CA LYS A 10 29.37 0.85 -4.22
C LYS A 10 29.43 -0.64 -4.55
N TYR A 11 30.63 -1.13 -4.80
CA TYR A 11 30.89 -2.54 -5.04
C TYR A 11 32.30 -2.91 -4.55
N GLN A 12 32.52 -4.19 -4.32
CA GLN A 12 33.82 -4.78 -4.05
C GLN A 12 33.95 -6.06 -4.89
N ILE A 13 35.15 -6.30 -5.42
CA ILE A 13 35.43 -7.50 -6.20
C ILE A 13 36.79 -8.06 -5.81
N ARG A 14 36.87 -9.37 -5.60
CA ARG A 14 38.08 -10.11 -5.27
C ARG A 14 38.30 -11.20 -6.30
N GLY A 15 39.55 -11.33 -6.77
CA GLY A 15 39.93 -12.37 -7.73
C GLY A 15 39.45 -12.12 -9.16
N GLY A 16 38.99 -10.91 -9.50
CA GLY A 16 38.56 -10.58 -10.85
C GLY A 16 38.28 -9.10 -11.09
N THR A 17 37.66 -8.81 -12.23
CA THR A 17 37.22 -7.47 -12.63
C THR A 17 35.83 -7.51 -13.26
N ILE A 18 35.14 -6.37 -13.25
CA ILE A 18 33.98 -6.13 -14.10
C ILE A 18 34.49 -5.75 -15.50
N LEU A 19 33.98 -6.41 -16.54
CA LEU A 19 34.25 -6.08 -17.94
C LEU A 19 33.28 -5.02 -18.44
N ASP A 20 31.99 -5.23 -18.20
CA ASP A 20 30.92 -4.30 -18.51
C ASP A 20 29.70 -4.56 -17.61
N HIS A 21 28.73 -3.66 -17.71
CA HIS A 21 27.45 -3.76 -17.03
C HIS A 21 26.33 -3.14 -17.86
N SER A 22 25.10 -3.61 -17.65
CA SER A 22 23.90 -3.02 -18.25
C SER A 22 22.72 -3.04 -17.29
N TYR A 23 21.74 -2.16 -17.55
CA TYR A 23 20.48 -2.08 -16.83
C TYR A 23 19.34 -1.98 -17.85
N ASN A 24 18.28 -2.79 -17.70
CA ASN A 24 17.22 -2.95 -18.71
C ASN A 24 15.80 -2.70 -18.18
N ASN A 25 14.80 -2.76 -19.08
CA ASN A 25 13.39 -2.47 -18.79
C ASN A 25 12.64 -3.58 -18.02
N LYS A 26 13.22 -4.79 -17.90
CA LYS A 26 12.70 -5.88 -17.07
C LYS A 26 13.52 -5.91 -15.79
N PRO A 27 13.37 -4.86 -14.96
CA PRO A 27 14.44 -4.25 -14.18
C PRO A 27 15.43 -5.31 -13.73
N SER A 28 16.53 -5.43 -14.47
CA SER A 28 17.61 -6.35 -14.15
C SER A 28 18.93 -5.65 -14.41
N ILE A 29 19.88 -5.92 -13.53
CA ILE A 29 21.24 -5.42 -13.63
C ILE A 29 22.12 -6.60 -14.01
N VAL A 30 22.80 -6.48 -15.14
CA VAL A 30 23.69 -7.50 -15.66
C VAL A 30 25.13 -7.02 -15.53
N PHE A 31 26.00 -7.88 -15.04
CA PHE A 31 27.44 -7.71 -14.97
C PHE A 31 28.14 -8.81 -15.73
N ASN A 32 29.04 -8.44 -16.64
CA ASN A 32 30.00 -9.39 -17.19
C ASN A 32 31.28 -9.32 -16.37
N LEU A 33 31.61 -10.40 -15.69
CA LEU A 33 32.75 -10.52 -14.78
C LEU A 33 33.85 -11.35 -15.42
N ARG A 34 35.11 -11.03 -15.10
CA ARG A 34 36.25 -11.88 -15.42
C ARG A 34 37.01 -12.25 -14.16
N GLY A 35 37.03 -13.54 -13.83
CA GLY A 35 37.92 -14.11 -12.82
C GLY A 35 39.35 -14.24 -13.34
N PHE A 36 40.32 -13.79 -12.54
CA PHE A 36 41.75 -13.87 -12.86
C PHE A 36 42.29 -15.29 -12.68
N GLU A 37 43.27 -15.66 -13.49
CA GLU A 37 43.97 -16.92 -13.35
C GLU A 37 44.90 -16.92 -12.12
N ASN A 38 45.13 -18.10 -11.55
CA ASN A 38 46.14 -18.36 -10.50
C ASN A 38 46.02 -17.47 -9.24
N GLN A 39 44.80 -17.27 -8.72
CA GLN A 39 44.62 -16.54 -7.47
C GLN A 39 45.22 -17.30 -6.27
N PRO A 40 45.96 -16.63 -5.37
CA PRO A 40 46.43 -17.26 -4.15
C PRO A 40 45.22 -17.67 -3.31
N VAL A 41 45.15 -18.96 -2.96
CA VAL A 41 44.12 -19.49 -2.07
C VAL A 41 44.49 -19.03 -0.66
N ALA A 42 43.78 -18.03 -0.14
CA ALA A 42 43.84 -17.70 1.28
C ALA A 42 42.99 -18.71 2.06
N ASN A 43 43.51 -19.22 3.18
CA ASN A 43 42.73 -20.14 4.02
C ASN A 43 41.46 -19.43 4.52
N ASN A 44 40.30 -20.07 4.33
CA ASN A 44 38.98 -19.63 4.80
C ASN A 44 38.35 -18.40 4.10
N LEU A 45 38.78 -18.03 2.89
CA LEU A 45 38.13 -16.97 2.10
C LEU A 45 37.97 -17.40 0.63
N ASP A 46 36.78 -17.25 0.07
CA ASP A 46 36.52 -17.52 -1.36
C ASP A 46 37.35 -16.58 -2.25
N PRO A 47 38.31 -17.07 -3.06
CA PRO A 47 39.21 -16.20 -3.81
C PRO A 47 38.49 -15.36 -4.89
N TYR A 48 37.28 -15.74 -5.27
CA TYR A 48 36.45 -15.11 -6.29
C TYR A 48 35.13 -14.68 -5.68
N TYR A 49 35.00 -13.39 -5.36
CA TYR A 49 33.83 -12.87 -4.67
C TYR A 49 33.48 -11.47 -5.16
N PHE A 50 32.20 -11.24 -5.44
CA PHE A 50 31.65 -9.96 -5.89
C PHE A 50 30.57 -9.50 -4.92
N GLU A 51 30.70 -8.26 -4.44
CA GLU A 51 29.75 -7.61 -3.55
C GLU A 51 29.25 -6.31 -4.15
N ILE A 52 27.98 -6.02 -3.96
CA ILE A 52 27.37 -4.78 -4.41
C ILE A 52 26.37 -4.27 -3.36
N TRP A 53 26.41 -2.96 -3.11
CA TRP A 53 25.41 -2.24 -2.31
C TRP A 53 24.47 -1.55 -3.28
N LEU A 54 23.31 -2.14 -3.45
CA LEU A 54 22.34 -1.82 -4.48
C LEU A 54 21.23 -0.91 -3.93
N PRO A 55 21.19 0.37 -4.34
CA PRO A 55 20.14 1.29 -3.93
C PRO A 55 18.79 0.91 -4.55
N HIS A 56 17.71 1.13 -3.80
CA HIS A 56 16.35 0.82 -4.26
C HIS A 56 15.88 1.66 -5.47
N GLU A 57 16.54 2.78 -5.77
CA GLU A 57 16.26 3.61 -6.95
C GLU A 57 16.61 2.91 -8.27
N LEU A 58 17.42 1.85 -8.25
CA LEU A 58 17.70 1.04 -9.43
C LEU A 58 16.68 -0.08 -9.61
N ILE A 59 16.46 -0.89 -8.58
CA ILE A 59 15.65 -2.10 -8.67
C ILE A 59 15.16 -2.50 -7.29
N ASP A 60 13.89 -2.90 -7.21
CA ASP A 60 13.27 -3.33 -5.97
C ASP A 60 13.33 -4.87 -5.80
N THR A 61 13.13 -5.39 -4.59
CA THR A 61 13.14 -6.84 -4.33
C THR A 61 11.85 -7.46 -4.83
N GLU A 62 11.89 -8.74 -5.16
CA GLU A 62 10.69 -9.57 -5.30
C GLU A 62 9.95 -9.72 -3.95
N PRO A 63 8.68 -10.18 -3.94
CA PRO A 63 7.98 -10.48 -2.70
C PRO A 63 8.83 -11.35 -1.75
N LYS A 64 8.78 -11.06 -0.44
CA LYS A 64 9.62 -11.67 0.61
C LYS A 64 11.06 -11.12 0.70
N ASN A 65 11.32 -9.93 0.17
CA ASN A 65 12.62 -9.23 0.26
C ASN A 65 13.77 -10.01 -0.39
N THR A 66 13.50 -10.67 -1.51
CA THR A 66 14.49 -11.48 -2.24
C THR A 66 14.84 -10.88 -3.59
N PHE A 67 16.08 -11.08 -4.04
CA PHE A 67 16.44 -10.92 -5.45
C PHE A 67 16.57 -12.30 -6.08
N LYS A 68 16.22 -12.42 -7.36
CA LYS A 68 16.59 -13.59 -8.15
C LYS A 68 17.94 -13.33 -8.80
N ILE A 69 18.91 -14.17 -8.48
CA ILE A 69 20.29 -13.98 -8.92
C ILE A 69 20.71 -15.17 -9.76
N LEU A 70 21.19 -14.88 -10.96
CA LEU A 70 21.67 -15.86 -11.91
C LEU A 70 23.15 -15.67 -12.16
N LEU A 71 23.92 -16.75 -12.07
CA LEU A 71 25.30 -16.84 -12.56
C LEU A 71 25.31 -17.77 -13.77
N ASP A 72 25.69 -17.27 -14.93
CA ASP A 72 25.64 -17.99 -16.21
C ASP A 72 24.26 -18.61 -16.50
N GLY A 73 23.21 -17.87 -16.13
CA GLY A 73 21.81 -18.28 -16.27
C GLY A 73 21.31 -19.29 -15.23
N GLN A 74 22.18 -19.76 -14.32
CA GLN A 74 21.82 -20.70 -13.25
C GLN A 74 21.54 -19.96 -11.95
N SER A 75 20.48 -20.35 -11.24
CA SER A 75 20.14 -19.74 -9.94
C SER A 75 21.24 -20.02 -8.92
N THR A 76 21.67 -18.99 -8.21
CA THR A 76 22.64 -19.10 -7.11
C THR A 76 22.00 -18.78 -5.76
N ALA A 77 22.57 -19.31 -4.66
CA ALA A 77 22.13 -19.05 -3.29
C ALA A 77 22.62 -17.69 -2.74
N GLY A 78 23.46 -16.97 -3.49
CA GLY A 78 24.28 -15.84 -3.03
C GLY A 78 23.63 -14.46 -2.96
N GLY A 79 22.34 -14.32 -2.65
CA GLY A 79 21.86 -12.97 -2.36
C GLY A 79 20.46 -12.88 -1.82
N GLN A 80 20.39 -12.95 -0.50
CA GLN A 80 19.30 -12.32 0.22
C GLN A 80 19.67 -10.85 0.41
N ALA A 81 18.70 -9.94 0.29
CA ALA A 81 18.89 -8.56 0.72
C ALA A 81 18.97 -8.57 2.25
N PHE A 82 20.19 -8.63 2.80
CA PHE A 82 20.39 -8.81 4.25
C PHE A 82 20.21 -7.53 5.08
N GLN A 83 19.81 -6.41 4.49
CA GLN A 83 19.67 -5.15 5.21
C GLN A 83 18.33 -4.50 4.88
N TYR A 84 17.52 -4.32 5.93
CA TYR A 84 16.24 -3.60 5.89
C TYR A 84 16.42 -2.09 5.67
N GLU A 85 17.67 -1.61 5.55
CA GLU A 85 18.04 -0.25 5.21
C GLU A 85 18.66 -0.21 3.81
N ASP A 86 18.24 0.78 3.01
CA ASP A 86 18.86 1.11 1.74
C ASP A 86 20.29 1.64 1.99
N PRO A 87 21.36 1.15 1.31
CA PRO A 87 21.38 0.23 0.16
C PRO A 87 21.45 -1.27 0.52
N ARG A 88 20.84 -2.10 -0.34
CA ARG A 88 20.78 -3.57 -0.15
C ARG A 88 22.11 -4.23 -0.50
N TRP A 89 22.63 -5.07 0.39
CA TRP A 89 23.87 -5.81 0.14
C TRP A 89 23.60 -7.16 -0.53
N ILE A 90 24.33 -7.43 -1.61
CA ILE A 90 24.32 -8.71 -2.36
C ILE A 90 25.77 -9.17 -2.51
N GLY A 91 26.03 -10.45 -2.24
CA GLY A 91 27.39 -11.01 -2.23
C GLY A 91 27.47 -12.42 -2.83
N ILE A 92 28.20 -12.57 -3.93
CA ILE A 92 28.16 -13.75 -4.79
C ILE A 92 29.58 -14.28 -5.04
N SER A 93 29.76 -15.59 -4.85
CA SER A 93 30.98 -16.29 -5.27
C SER A 93 30.90 -16.70 -6.74
N TYR A 94 32.02 -16.63 -7.44
CA TYR A 94 32.16 -17.04 -8.85
C TYR A 94 33.48 -17.81 -9.03
N ASP A 95 33.88 -18.16 -10.26
CA ASP A 95 35.14 -18.86 -10.53
C ASP A 95 36.01 -18.14 -11.57
N LYS A 96 37.04 -18.83 -12.05
CA LYS A 96 37.95 -18.30 -13.06
C LYS A 96 37.26 -18.33 -14.43
N GLY A 97 37.54 -17.33 -15.26
CA GLY A 97 36.95 -17.24 -16.60
C GLY A 97 35.98 -16.07 -16.71
N ILE A 98 35.09 -16.13 -17.70
CA ILE A 98 34.10 -15.09 -17.96
C ILE A 98 32.75 -15.59 -17.49
N HIS A 99 32.06 -14.79 -16.70
CA HIS A 99 30.75 -15.09 -16.16
C HIS A 99 29.78 -13.94 -16.39
N THR A 100 28.52 -14.28 -16.60
CA THR A 100 27.43 -13.31 -16.61
C THR A 100 26.66 -13.43 -15.31
N LEU A 101 26.72 -12.38 -14.50
CA LEU A 101 25.90 -12.20 -13.33
C LEU A 101 24.66 -11.37 -13.71
N GLU A 102 23.48 -11.88 -13.44
CA GLU A 102 22.22 -11.14 -13.57
C GLU A 102 21.50 -11.05 -12.21
N ILE A 103 21.21 -9.82 -11.78
CA ILE A 103 20.42 -9.51 -10.59
C ILE A 103 19.03 -9.06 -11.08
N ILE A 104 18.02 -9.88 -10.78
CA ILE A 104 16.62 -9.67 -11.16
C ILE A 104 15.82 -9.36 -9.90
N GLY A 105 14.91 -8.43 -10.04
CA GLY A 105 14.06 -7.90 -8.99
C GLY A 105 12.76 -7.40 -9.61
N SER A 106 12.06 -6.55 -8.88
CA SER A 106 10.80 -5.96 -9.30
C SER A 106 10.98 -4.50 -9.68
N GLN A 107 10.03 -3.97 -10.46
CA GLN A 107 9.93 -2.52 -10.57
C GLN A 107 9.66 -1.98 -9.19
N LYS A 108 10.23 -0.81 -8.86
CA LYS A 108 9.82 -0.04 -7.70
C LYS A 108 8.31 0.08 -7.77
N VAL A 109 7.61 -0.75 -6.99
CA VAL A 109 6.24 -0.43 -6.64
C VAL A 109 6.45 0.83 -5.84
N ILE A 110 6.06 1.96 -6.42
CA ILE A 110 5.80 3.13 -5.60
C ILE A 110 4.64 2.65 -4.74
N SER A 111 4.96 1.96 -3.65
CA SER A 111 4.05 1.79 -2.55
C SER A 111 3.63 3.22 -2.29
N PRO A 112 2.33 3.56 -2.38
CA PRO A 112 1.92 4.80 -1.76
C PRO A 112 2.54 4.76 -0.36
N GLU A 113 3.24 5.85 -0.03
CA GLU A 113 3.65 6.19 1.33
C GLU A 113 2.66 5.53 2.30
N PRO A 114 3.12 4.66 3.23
CA PRO A 114 2.26 3.68 3.90
C PRO A 114 0.96 4.35 4.22
N GLU A 115 -0.12 3.97 3.52
CA GLU A 115 -1.39 4.67 3.66
C GLU A 115 -1.62 4.79 5.16
N PRO A 116 -1.83 6.02 5.68
CA PRO A 116 -1.90 6.25 7.10
C PRO A 116 -2.82 5.18 7.66
N GLN A 117 -2.26 4.24 8.45
CA GLN A 117 -2.99 3.07 8.90
C GLN A 117 -4.31 3.57 9.47
N LYS A 118 -5.41 3.07 8.92
CA LYS A 118 -6.75 3.60 9.20
C LYS A 118 -7.05 3.41 10.68
N ALA A 119 -6.83 4.46 11.45
CA ALA A 119 -7.07 4.49 12.88
C ALA A 119 -8.52 4.88 13.11
N ILE A 120 -9.20 4.16 14.00
CA ILE A 120 -10.56 4.50 14.40
C ILE A 120 -10.56 4.63 15.93
N PRO A 121 -10.80 5.84 16.47
CA PRO A 121 -11.05 7.09 15.76
C PRO A 121 -9.79 7.66 15.07
N ALA A 122 -9.98 8.50 14.07
CA ALA A 122 -8.93 9.11 13.26
C ALA A 122 -8.07 10.09 14.10
N PRO A 123 -6.80 10.37 13.73
CA PRO A 123 -5.88 11.17 14.56
C PRO A 123 -6.31 12.61 14.85
N PHE A 124 -7.26 13.18 14.09
CA PHE A 124 -7.80 14.53 14.35
C PHE A 124 -8.92 14.55 15.38
N VAL A 125 -9.43 13.38 15.76
CA VAL A 125 -10.52 13.23 16.73
C VAL A 125 -9.93 13.29 18.12
N ASP A 126 -10.42 14.24 18.90
CA ASP A 126 -10.07 14.44 20.30
C ASP A 126 -10.89 13.45 21.13
N PRO A 127 -10.26 12.53 21.88
CA PRO A 127 -10.98 11.51 22.65
C PRO A 127 -11.84 12.09 23.78
N ASP A 128 -11.58 13.33 24.20
CA ASP A 128 -12.35 14.01 25.24
C ASP A 128 -13.56 14.78 24.69
N LYS A 129 -13.77 14.78 23.37
CA LYS A 129 -14.92 15.44 22.70
C LYS A 129 -15.91 14.42 22.18
N ASP A 130 -17.19 14.84 22.18
CA ASP A 130 -18.27 14.06 21.57
C ASP A 130 -18.01 13.88 20.06
N PRO A 131 -17.94 12.64 19.53
CA PRO A 131 -17.82 12.36 18.10
C PRO A 131 -18.85 13.09 17.22
N GLN A 132 -20.05 13.35 17.76
CA GLN A 132 -21.11 14.09 17.05
C GLN A 132 -20.68 15.51 16.68
N HIS A 133 -19.84 16.15 17.50
CA HIS A 133 -19.30 17.49 17.23
C HIS A 133 -18.61 17.56 15.86
N TYR A 134 -17.86 16.52 15.50
CA TYR A 134 -17.12 16.44 14.24
C TYR A 134 -18.04 16.20 13.04
N ILE A 135 -19.10 15.42 13.24
CA ILE A 135 -20.14 15.17 12.22
C ILE A 135 -20.92 16.45 11.94
N ASP A 136 -21.35 17.16 12.99
CA ASP A 136 -22.07 18.42 12.86
C ASP A 136 -21.20 19.48 12.15
N ARG A 137 -19.91 19.51 12.47
CA ARG A 137 -18.94 20.37 11.80
C ARG A 137 -18.79 20.03 10.32
N TYR A 138 -18.68 18.75 9.99
CA TYR A 138 -18.62 18.27 8.60
C TYR A 138 -19.86 18.61 7.78
N ASN A 139 -21.05 18.50 8.39
CA ASN A 139 -22.30 18.79 7.70
C ASN A 139 -22.59 20.29 7.54
N ASN A 140 -22.15 21.12 8.49
CA ASN A 140 -22.52 22.54 8.55
C ASN A 140 -21.38 23.51 8.13
N GLU A 141 -20.11 23.09 8.16
CA GLU A 141 -18.96 23.94 7.81
C GLU A 141 -18.27 23.49 6.51
N SER A 142 -18.55 24.15 5.39
CA SER A 142 -17.95 23.82 4.08
C SER A 142 -16.42 23.73 4.10
N ASN A 143 -15.73 24.64 4.81
CA ASN A 143 -14.28 24.63 4.92
C ASN A 143 -13.77 23.38 5.65
N TYR A 144 -14.50 22.89 6.66
CA TYR A 144 -14.13 21.71 7.41
C TYR A 144 -14.37 20.43 6.58
N ARG A 145 -15.46 20.39 5.82
CA ARG A 145 -15.73 19.32 4.85
C ARG A 145 -14.62 19.22 3.80
N GLU A 146 -14.29 20.34 3.14
CA GLU A 146 -13.20 20.37 2.14
C GLU A 146 -11.85 19.96 2.74
N TRP A 147 -11.58 20.39 3.97
CA TRP A 147 -10.39 19.96 4.69
C TRP A 147 -10.39 18.46 4.97
N PHE A 148 -11.52 17.89 5.43
CA PHE A 148 -11.63 16.45 5.66
C PHE A 148 -11.42 15.65 4.37
N ASP A 149 -12.17 15.97 3.32
CA ASP A 149 -12.12 15.27 2.02
C ASP A 149 -10.71 15.27 1.41
N LYS A 150 -9.98 16.37 1.62
CA LYS A 150 -8.61 16.53 1.11
C LYS A 150 -7.56 15.80 1.94
N ASN A 151 -7.66 15.83 3.27
CA ASN A 151 -6.61 15.33 4.17
C ASN A 151 -6.85 13.88 4.62
N TYR A 152 -8.08 13.40 4.52
CA TYR A 152 -8.49 12.08 5.00
C TYR A 152 -9.24 11.25 3.92
N PRO A 153 -8.74 11.16 2.67
CA PRO A 153 -9.42 10.44 1.58
C PRO A 153 -9.51 8.92 1.81
N GLN A 154 -8.80 8.38 2.79
CA GLN A 154 -8.83 6.97 3.17
C GLN A 154 -10.07 6.56 3.97
N TYR A 155 -10.85 7.52 4.47
CA TYR A 155 -12.13 7.25 5.12
C TYR A 155 -13.26 7.43 4.11
N ASN A 156 -14.20 6.49 4.09
CA ASN A 156 -15.36 6.55 3.21
C ASN A 156 -16.34 7.65 3.65
N SER A 157 -16.33 8.00 4.94
CA SER A 157 -17.12 9.10 5.50
C SER A 157 -16.57 9.60 6.84
N ILE A 158 -17.07 10.77 7.29
CA ILE A 158 -16.77 11.32 8.62
C ILE A 158 -17.19 10.38 9.75
N TYR A 159 -18.27 9.60 9.57
CA TYR A 159 -18.76 8.63 10.54
C TYR A 159 -17.72 7.54 10.81
N GLU A 160 -17.15 6.98 9.74
CA GLU A 160 -16.08 5.99 9.83
C GLU A 160 -14.85 6.58 10.52
N ALA A 161 -14.49 7.83 10.21
CA ALA A 161 -13.35 8.51 10.81
C ALA A 161 -13.52 8.78 12.32
N VAL A 162 -14.75 9.03 12.79
CA VAL A 162 -15.02 9.24 14.23
C VAL A 162 -15.37 7.95 14.97
N GLY A 163 -15.40 6.81 14.28
CA GLY A 163 -15.72 5.51 14.86
C GLY A 163 -17.19 5.33 15.21
N LEU A 164 -18.07 6.04 14.51
CA LEU A 164 -19.51 5.86 14.62
C LEU A 164 -20.01 5.05 13.41
N PRO A 165 -21.00 4.16 13.61
CA PRO A 165 -21.73 3.62 12.47
C PRO A 165 -22.35 4.79 11.71
N GLU A 166 -22.41 4.70 10.38
CA GLU A 166 -23.30 5.55 9.59
C GLU A 166 -24.72 5.25 10.05
N SER A 167 -25.20 5.99 11.05
CA SER A 167 -26.61 6.04 11.38
C SER A 167 -27.23 6.83 10.24
N ASP A 168 -27.62 6.12 9.19
CA ASP A 168 -28.37 6.68 8.09
C ASP A 168 -29.56 7.43 8.71
N PRO A 169 -29.65 8.78 8.58
CA PRO A 169 -30.81 9.51 9.08
C PRO A 169 -32.10 9.05 8.38
N LYS A 170 -31.99 8.21 7.33
CA LYS A 170 -33.09 7.59 6.60
C LYS A 170 -33.74 6.37 7.26
N GLU A 171 -33.23 5.86 8.39
CA GLU A 171 -33.81 4.68 9.05
C GLU A 171 -34.71 4.99 10.26
N LYS A 172 -35.38 6.15 10.29
CA LYS A 172 -36.53 6.32 11.21
C LYS A 172 -37.82 5.70 10.69
N LEU A 173 -37.92 5.46 9.37
CA LEU A 173 -39.13 4.93 8.76
C LEU A 173 -38.79 3.65 7.99
N PRO A 174 -39.23 2.48 8.48
CA PRO A 174 -39.11 1.24 7.73
C PRO A 174 -39.67 1.36 6.31
N GLU A 175 -39.10 0.62 5.35
CA GLU A 175 -39.50 0.69 3.94
C GLU A 175 -41.01 0.42 3.73
N TRP A 176 -41.62 -0.45 4.55
CA TRP A 176 -43.06 -0.72 4.49
C TRP A 176 -43.93 0.52 4.76
N VAL A 177 -43.43 1.51 5.51
CA VAL A 177 -44.15 2.76 5.80
C VAL A 177 -44.35 3.57 4.52
N ARG A 178 -43.36 3.60 3.63
CA ARG A 178 -43.47 4.30 2.34
C ARG A 178 -44.50 3.67 1.41
N ASN A 179 -44.66 2.34 1.50
CA ASN A 179 -45.60 1.61 0.66
C ASN A 179 -47.05 2.01 0.90
N ILE A 180 -47.41 2.43 2.12
CA ILE A 180 -48.76 2.92 2.45
C ILE A 180 -49.12 4.15 1.60
N PHE A 181 -48.21 5.12 1.49
CA PHE A 181 -48.42 6.34 0.70
C PHE A 181 -48.41 6.05 -0.81
N VAL A 182 -47.63 5.07 -1.27
CA VAL A 182 -47.65 4.61 -2.66
C VAL A 182 -48.99 3.96 -3.00
N TRP A 183 -49.51 3.07 -2.13
CA TRP A 183 -50.81 2.43 -2.35
C TRP A 183 -51.96 3.42 -2.35
N TYR A 184 -51.89 4.47 -1.53
CA TYR A 184 -52.86 5.56 -1.58
C TYR A 184 -52.80 6.31 -2.91
N ALA A 185 -51.59 6.70 -3.37
CA ALA A 185 -51.41 7.37 -4.65
C ALA A 185 -51.86 6.53 -5.86
N GLU A 186 -51.76 5.20 -5.76
CA GLU A 186 -52.25 4.24 -6.74
C GLU A 186 -53.76 3.93 -6.63
N ASN A 187 -54.50 4.58 -5.72
CA ASN A 187 -55.90 4.30 -5.39
C ASN A 187 -56.17 2.84 -4.99
N ARG A 188 -55.19 2.17 -4.38
CA ARG A 188 -55.29 0.78 -3.91
C ARG A 188 -55.81 0.67 -2.47
N ILE A 189 -55.71 1.75 -1.72
CA ILE A 189 -56.32 1.94 -0.40
C ILE A 189 -57.11 3.24 -0.38
N SER A 190 -58.17 3.28 0.42
CA SER A 190 -59.01 4.43 0.67
C SER A 190 -58.34 5.44 1.62
N GLU A 191 -58.88 6.65 1.69
CA GLU A 191 -58.45 7.68 2.66
C GLU A 191 -58.63 7.21 4.11
N ASP A 192 -59.71 6.50 4.41
CA ASP A 192 -59.96 5.92 5.74
C ASP A 192 -58.88 4.88 6.12
N GLU A 193 -58.43 4.06 5.17
CA GLU A 193 -57.35 3.08 5.39
C GLU A 193 -55.98 3.76 5.54
N LEU A 194 -55.74 4.88 4.84
CA LEU A 194 -54.55 5.71 5.03
C LEU A 194 -54.53 6.33 6.44
N LEU A 195 -55.66 6.89 6.89
CA LEU A 195 -55.78 7.48 8.22
C LEU A 195 -55.55 6.46 9.34
N GLY A 196 -56.13 5.26 9.22
CA GLY A 196 -55.88 4.17 10.18
C GLY A 196 -54.43 3.70 10.20
N ALA A 197 -53.74 3.71 9.05
CA ALA A 197 -52.32 3.40 8.99
C ALA A 197 -51.45 4.48 9.64
N ILE A 198 -51.77 5.76 9.47
CA ILE A 198 -51.09 6.88 10.14
C ILE A 198 -51.32 6.82 11.66
N GLU A 199 -52.54 6.52 12.11
CA GLU A 199 -52.88 6.35 13.53
C GLU A 199 -52.02 5.24 14.16
N PHE A 200 -51.92 4.07 13.51
CA PHE A 200 -51.04 2.99 13.96
C PHE A 200 -49.57 3.41 14.07
N LEU A 201 -49.06 4.18 13.09
CA LEU A 201 -47.68 4.66 13.11
C LEU A 201 -47.40 5.62 14.28
N VAL A 202 -48.39 6.44 14.65
CA VAL A 202 -48.30 7.31 15.84
C VAL A 202 -48.37 6.49 17.12
N GLU A 203 -49.30 5.52 17.22
CA GLU A 203 -49.46 4.66 18.40
C GLU A 203 -48.21 3.81 18.71
N GLN A 204 -47.50 3.36 17.67
CA GLN A 204 -46.28 2.57 17.81
C GLN A 204 -45.01 3.43 17.98
N ASP A 205 -45.14 4.75 18.15
CA ASP A 205 -44.02 5.69 18.30
C ASP A 205 -43.09 5.74 17.06
N ILE A 206 -43.56 5.23 15.91
CA ILE A 206 -42.80 5.19 14.64
C ILE A 206 -42.76 6.59 14.00
N ILE A 207 -43.84 7.37 14.13
CA ILE A 207 -43.88 8.78 13.76
C ILE A 207 -44.31 9.64 14.95
N GLN A 208 -43.67 10.81 15.07
CA GLN A 208 -44.04 11.83 16.04
C GLN A 208 -44.70 12.99 15.32
N ILE A 209 -45.86 13.44 15.79
CA ILE A 209 -46.49 14.67 15.31
C ILE A 209 -46.13 15.78 16.30
N GLU A 210 -45.29 16.72 15.87
CA GLU A 210 -45.07 17.94 16.64
C GLU A 210 -46.35 18.78 16.64
N LYS A 211 -46.74 19.25 17.83
CA LYS A 211 -47.93 20.09 18.05
C LYS A 211 -47.72 21.54 17.62
#